data_AF-A0A0P9NWZ4-F1
#
_entry.id   AF-A0A0P9NWZ4-F1
#
_cell.length_a   1.000
_cell.length_b   1.000
_cell.length_c   1.000
_cell.angle_alpha   90.00
_cell.angle_beta   90.00
_cell.angle_gamma   90.00
#
_symmetry.space_group_name_H-M   'P 1'
#
loop_
_entity.id
_entity.type
_entity.pdbx_description
1 polymer ?
#
loop_
_entity_poly.entity_id
_entity_poly.type
_entity_poly.pdbx_seq_one_letter_code
_entity_poly.pdbx_strand_id
1 'polypeptide(L)'
;MIKSRFASLLSLLTLQACTSMADNEAPNTGFESYRQQTLELLRNQRTFQTPDHAAELNWNAPHQWTPSGTPKGGVLLVHGLGDSPWSFHDVAQKLADQGYLVRTVLLPGHGTKPEDMLDVRLEQWQQVVREQAQLLSDEVPKVYLGGFSTGANLVLDYAYEHDDIAGLVLFSPAFRSNSGYAWLTPWIGWAKPWLAAPNDGVRPMQTPVRYMNMPTNGFAQFYRSSTLAQGRLHQRRYEKPVFIAIAEHDSVLDTEYVLDNFNQRFSHPASRLIWYGNLPGKAASLPRVEVRTDYLPEYRISRFSHMGLLFAADNPLYGLAGSQRICWNGQSAADTAKCTAGEPVWYSDWGYNEPGKVHARLTFNPYFEWQTQVMLGVLDGTQ
;
A
#
# COMPACT_ATOMS: atom_id res chain seq x y z
N MET A 1 -33.23 -34.31 -60.69
CA MET A 1 -32.65 -32.95 -60.74
C MET A 1 -33.78 -31.94 -60.78
N ILE A 2 -34.15 -31.41 -59.61
CA ILE A 2 -35.02 -30.24 -59.37
C ILE A 2 -34.76 -29.81 -57.91
N LYS A 3 -34.75 -28.50 -57.71
CA LYS A 3 -34.50 -27.73 -56.49
C LYS A 3 -35.43 -28.10 -55.32
N SER A 4 -34.98 -27.92 -54.07
CA SER A 4 -35.57 -26.96 -53.11
C SER A 4 -35.18 -27.24 -51.65
N ARG A 5 -34.75 -26.16 -50.98
CA ARG A 5 -34.92 -25.74 -49.58
C ARG A 5 -35.71 -26.66 -48.64
N PHE A 6 -35.27 -26.78 -47.38
CA PHE A 6 -36.07 -26.43 -46.19
C PHE A 6 -35.20 -26.34 -44.92
N ALA A 7 -35.68 -25.52 -44.00
CA ALA A 7 -35.01 -25.04 -42.79
C ALA A 7 -35.31 -25.90 -41.55
N SER A 8 -34.55 -25.63 -40.49
CA SER A 8 -34.90 -25.72 -39.06
C SER A 8 -35.06 -27.10 -38.42
N LEU A 9 -34.24 -27.33 -37.38
CA LEU A 9 -34.66 -28.04 -36.18
C LEU A 9 -34.04 -27.37 -34.94
N LEU A 10 -34.89 -26.66 -34.20
CA LEU A 10 -34.71 -26.33 -32.80
C LEU A 10 -34.63 -27.63 -31.98
N SER A 11 -33.80 -27.65 -30.95
CA SER A 11 -33.94 -28.59 -29.84
C SER A 11 -33.82 -27.81 -28.53
N LEU A 12 -34.98 -27.50 -27.97
CA LEU A 12 -35.17 -27.11 -26.57
C LEU A 12 -34.95 -28.33 -25.69
N LEU A 13 -34.12 -28.20 -24.66
CA LEU A 13 -34.13 -29.09 -23.49
C LEU A 13 -34.03 -28.23 -22.23
N THR A 14 -35.21 -27.86 -21.73
CA THR A 14 -35.44 -27.45 -20.35
C THR A 14 -35.81 -28.69 -19.54
N LEU A 15 -35.09 -28.98 -18.47
CA LEU A 15 -35.59 -29.81 -17.37
C LEU A 15 -35.13 -29.21 -16.04
N GLN A 16 -36.14 -28.90 -15.23
CA GLN A 16 -36.06 -28.33 -13.89
C GLN A 16 -35.47 -29.34 -12.90
N ALA A 17 -34.70 -28.84 -11.94
CA ALA A 17 -34.52 -29.49 -10.66
C ALA A 17 -34.79 -28.44 -9.57
N CYS A 18 -35.99 -28.46 -9.01
CA CYS A 18 -36.28 -27.86 -7.72
C CYS A 18 -35.86 -28.87 -6.64
N THR A 19 -34.89 -28.49 -5.81
CA THR A 19 -34.70 -29.07 -4.48
C THR A 19 -34.65 -27.94 -3.47
N SER A 20 -35.64 -27.96 -2.58
CA SER A 20 -35.79 -27.08 -1.42
C SER A 20 -34.82 -27.44 -0.30
N MET A 21 -34.55 -26.44 0.55
CA MET A 21 -33.99 -26.51 1.90
C MET A 21 -32.47 -26.51 2.05
N ALA A 22 -31.92 -25.30 2.19
CA ALA A 22 -31.20 -24.93 3.41
C ALA A 22 -31.40 -23.43 3.64
N ASP A 23 -31.98 -23.06 4.78
CA ASP A 23 -31.76 -21.75 5.38
C ASP A 23 -30.25 -21.68 5.68
N ASN A 24 -29.46 -21.22 4.72
CA ASN A 24 -28.06 -20.90 4.96
C ASN A 24 -28.00 -19.42 5.29
N GLU A 25 -27.69 -19.18 6.57
CA GLU A 25 -27.31 -17.93 7.21
C GLU A 25 -26.77 -16.88 6.22
N ALA A 26 -27.25 -15.65 6.33
CA ALA A 26 -26.66 -14.52 5.62
C ALA A 26 -25.12 -14.59 5.79
N PRO A 27 -24.33 -14.50 4.71
CA PRO A 27 -22.89 -14.67 4.79
C PRO A 27 -22.37 -13.68 5.83
N ASN A 28 -21.75 -14.21 6.88
CA ASN A 28 -21.25 -13.49 8.04
C ASN A 28 -20.49 -12.22 7.56
N THR A 29 -21.11 -11.04 7.67
CA THR A 29 -20.74 -9.81 6.93
C THR A 29 -19.67 -8.95 7.61
N GLY A 30 -19.13 -9.37 8.76
CA GLY A 30 -18.20 -8.56 9.55
C GLY A 30 -16.72 -8.69 9.18
N PHE A 31 -15.89 -7.79 9.70
CA PHE A 31 -14.43 -7.80 9.50
C PHE A 31 -13.77 -9.12 9.91
N GLU A 32 -14.25 -9.77 10.98
CA GLU A 32 -13.68 -11.05 11.42
C GLU A 32 -13.90 -12.15 10.38
N SER A 33 -15.06 -12.17 9.71
CA SER A 33 -15.32 -13.11 8.61
C SER A 33 -14.39 -12.86 7.44
N TYR A 34 -14.21 -11.59 7.03
CA TYR A 34 -13.22 -11.20 6.02
C TYR A 34 -11.80 -11.67 6.38
N ARG A 35 -11.41 -11.50 7.65
CA ARG A 35 -10.12 -11.96 8.15
C ARG A 35 -9.98 -13.48 8.08
N GLN A 36 -10.99 -14.25 8.51
CA GLN A 36 -10.93 -15.72 8.48
C GLN A 36 -10.87 -16.28 7.05
N GLN A 37 -11.67 -15.72 6.13
CA GLN A 37 -11.61 -16.07 4.71
C GLN A 37 -10.23 -15.76 4.12
N THR A 38 -9.65 -14.62 4.49
CA THR A 38 -8.31 -14.25 4.05
C THR A 38 -7.24 -15.18 4.60
N LEU A 39 -7.33 -15.60 5.87
CA LEU A 39 -6.42 -16.59 6.44
C LEU A 39 -6.49 -17.94 5.72
N GLU A 40 -7.70 -18.38 5.36
CA GLU A 40 -7.87 -19.61 4.58
C GLU A 40 -7.23 -19.51 3.20
N LEU A 41 -7.45 -18.39 2.50
CA LEU A 41 -6.78 -18.09 1.22
C LEU A 41 -5.25 -18.16 1.37
N LEU A 42 -4.70 -17.48 2.37
CA LEU A 42 -3.26 -17.45 2.62
C LEU A 42 -2.70 -18.84 2.93
N ARG A 43 -3.38 -19.65 3.77
CA ARG A 43 -2.95 -21.03 4.06
C ARG A 43 -2.85 -21.89 2.79
N ASN A 44 -3.78 -21.68 1.86
CA ASN A 44 -3.90 -22.52 0.66
C ASN A 44 -3.00 -22.05 -0.49
N GLN A 45 -2.74 -20.75 -0.61
CA GLN A 45 -2.12 -20.17 -1.81
C GLN A 45 -0.76 -19.50 -1.56
N ARG A 46 -0.43 -19.16 -0.31
CA ARG A 46 0.84 -18.50 0.00
C ARG A 46 2.01 -19.44 -0.22
N THR A 47 3.04 -18.92 -0.90
CA THR A 47 4.36 -19.56 -0.90
C THR A 47 5.13 -19.09 0.33
N PHE A 48 5.13 -19.86 1.41
CA PHE A 48 5.80 -19.48 2.67
C PHE A 48 7.30 -19.27 2.48
N GLN A 49 7.86 -18.28 3.18
CA GLN A 49 9.24 -17.82 3.05
C GLN A 49 10.12 -18.16 4.27
N THR A 50 9.49 -18.62 5.35
CA THR A 50 10.10 -18.96 6.63
C THR A 50 9.46 -20.25 7.17
N PRO A 51 10.10 -20.94 8.12
CA PRO A 51 9.49 -22.08 8.80
C PRO A 51 8.31 -21.71 9.72
N ASP A 52 8.23 -20.46 10.19
CA ASP A 52 7.14 -19.99 11.06
C ASP A 52 5.95 -19.51 10.22
N HIS A 53 5.22 -20.48 9.67
CA HIS A 53 4.05 -20.21 8.85
C HIS A 53 2.96 -19.45 9.62
N ALA A 54 2.86 -19.66 10.94
CA ALA A 54 1.85 -18.98 11.76
C ALA A 54 2.13 -17.48 11.85
N ALA A 55 3.39 -17.09 12.05
CA ALA A 55 3.80 -15.69 12.02
C ALA A 55 3.58 -15.06 10.64
N GLU A 56 3.98 -15.74 9.56
CA GLU A 56 3.76 -15.24 8.19
C GLU A 56 2.28 -15.05 7.85
N LEU A 57 1.41 -15.97 8.27
CA LEU A 57 -0.04 -15.80 8.11
C LEU A 57 -0.52 -14.54 8.81
N ASN A 58 -0.07 -14.30 10.05
CA ASN A 58 -0.47 -13.12 10.81
C ASN A 58 0.07 -11.82 10.21
N TRP A 59 1.28 -11.82 9.65
CA TRP A 59 1.84 -10.64 9.00
C TRP A 59 1.09 -10.25 7.71
N ASN A 60 0.56 -11.24 6.99
CA ASN A 60 -0.13 -11.01 5.71
C ASN A 60 -1.65 -10.92 5.84
N ALA A 61 -2.23 -11.33 6.96
CA ALA A 61 -3.68 -11.25 7.18
C ALA A 61 -4.13 -9.82 7.52
N PRO A 62 -5.35 -9.43 7.10
CA PRO A 62 -6.04 -8.26 7.64
C PRO A 62 -6.06 -8.29 9.17
N HIS A 63 -5.96 -7.12 9.79
CA HIS A 63 -5.93 -7.02 11.25
C HIS A 63 -6.75 -5.84 11.75
N GLN A 64 -7.33 -6.01 12.94
CA GLN A 64 -8.08 -4.96 13.64
C GLN A 64 -7.44 -4.69 14.99
N TRP A 65 -7.19 -3.41 15.26
CA TRP A 65 -6.84 -2.91 16.57
C TRP A 65 -8.05 -2.19 17.17
N THR A 66 -8.51 -2.66 18.32
CA THR A 66 -9.63 -2.06 19.04
C THR A 66 -9.09 -1.21 20.20
N PRO A 67 -9.45 0.07 20.28
CA PRO A 67 -8.99 0.95 21.35
C PRO A 67 -9.63 0.56 22.69
N SER A 68 -9.05 1.06 23.79
CA SER A 68 -9.72 0.98 25.08
C SER A 68 -10.91 1.95 25.13
N GLY A 69 -12.08 1.47 25.56
CA GLY A 69 -13.30 2.28 25.63
C GLY A 69 -14.04 2.42 24.30
N THR A 70 -14.91 3.41 24.19
CA THR A 70 -15.69 3.67 22.96
C THR A 70 -14.80 4.34 21.90
N PRO A 71 -14.70 3.80 20.67
CA PRO A 71 -13.91 4.41 19.60
C PRO A 71 -14.37 5.84 19.29
N LYS A 72 -13.44 6.81 19.23
CA LYS A 72 -13.74 8.19 18.82
C LYS A 72 -13.87 8.36 17.29
N GLY A 73 -13.46 7.33 16.55
CA GLY A 73 -13.51 7.24 15.10
C GLY A 73 -12.85 5.93 14.63
N GLY A 74 -12.90 5.67 13.33
CA GLY A 74 -12.26 4.52 12.70
C GLY A 74 -11.24 4.93 11.64
N VAL A 75 -10.19 4.13 11.46
CA VAL A 75 -9.21 4.32 10.37
C VAL A 75 -9.05 3.03 9.58
N LEU A 76 -9.33 3.09 8.28
CA LEU A 76 -9.04 2.00 7.33
C LEU A 76 -7.70 2.24 6.64
N LEU A 77 -6.76 1.30 6.75
CA LEU A 77 -5.41 1.40 6.23
C LEU A 77 -5.17 0.42 5.06
N VAL A 78 -4.77 0.95 3.90
CA VAL A 78 -4.63 0.20 2.64
C VAL A 78 -3.18 0.21 2.16
N HIS A 79 -2.55 -0.98 2.08
CA HIS A 79 -1.15 -1.11 1.70
C HIS A 79 -0.86 -0.82 0.22
N GLY A 80 0.42 -0.72 -0.11
CA GLY A 80 0.91 -0.47 -1.47
C GLY A 80 1.00 -1.73 -2.35
N LEU A 81 1.31 -1.55 -3.63
CA LEU A 81 1.49 -2.66 -4.56
C LEU A 81 2.65 -3.57 -4.11
N GLY A 82 2.38 -4.88 -4.08
CA GLY A 82 3.33 -5.90 -3.64
C GLY A 82 3.53 -5.99 -2.13
N ASP A 83 2.87 -5.15 -1.34
CA ASP A 83 2.95 -5.18 0.13
C ASP A 83 1.86 -6.03 0.77
N SER A 84 1.85 -6.04 2.10
CA SER A 84 0.89 -6.73 2.95
C SER A 84 0.35 -5.79 4.04
N PRO A 85 -0.71 -6.19 4.78
CA PRO A 85 -1.20 -5.49 5.96
C PRO A 85 -0.13 -5.11 6.98
N TRP A 86 0.98 -5.86 7.06
CA TRP A 86 2.10 -5.55 7.94
C TRP A 86 2.68 -4.15 7.73
N SER A 87 2.58 -3.60 6.52
CA SER A 87 3.05 -2.24 6.21
C SER A 87 2.45 -1.16 7.11
N PHE A 88 1.35 -1.44 7.81
CA PHE A 88 0.72 -0.50 8.72
C PHE A 88 0.76 -0.93 10.19
N HIS A 89 1.51 -1.98 10.55
CA HIS A 89 1.52 -2.54 11.91
C HIS A 89 1.76 -1.46 12.98
N ASP A 90 2.83 -0.67 12.84
CA ASP A 90 3.21 0.33 13.84
C ASP A 90 2.26 1.54 13.83
N VAL A 91 1.87 2.00 12.63
CA VAL A 91 0.94 3.14 12.47
C VAL A 91 -0.43 2.81 13.06
N ALA A 92 -0.91 1.58 12.83
CA ALA A 92 -2.19 1.13 13.33
C ALA A 92 -2.21 1.03 14.87
N GLN A 93 -1.13 0.51 15.46
CA GLN A 93 -1.00 0.47 16.91
C GLN A 93 -1.04 1.89 17.51
N LYS A 94 -0.29 2.84 16.96
CA LYS A 94 -0.30 4.23 17.44
C LYS A 94 -1.66 4.89 17.33
N LEU A 95 -2.40 4.67 16.25
CA LEU A 95 -3.75 5.17 16.10
C LEU A 95 -4.72 4.53 17.11
N ALA A 96 -4.60 3.22 17.34
CA ALA A 96 -5.43 2.52 18.32
C ALA A 96 -5.18 3.00 19.76
N ASP A 97 -3.91 3.26 20.12
CA ASP A 97 -3.52 3.84 21.41
C ASP A 97 -4.12 5.24 21.62
N GLN A 98 -4.54 5.92 20.54
CA GLN A 98 -5.19 7.24 20.57
C GLN A 98 -6.72 7.18 20.48
N GLY A 99 -7.32 5.99 20.63
CA GLY A 99 -8.77 5.84 20.72
C GLY A 99 -9.48 5.55 19.39
N TYR A 100 -8.75 5.23 18.32
CA TYR A 100 -9.33 4.86 17.02
C TYR A 100 -9.53 3.35 16.88
N LEU A 101 -10.63 2.91 16.27
CA LEU A 101 -10.77 1.55 15.74
C LEU A 101 -10.02 1.46 14.41
N VAL A 102 -8.97 0.66 14.34
CA VAL A 102 -8.10 0.63 13.15
C VAL A 102 -8.18 -0.72 12.46
N ARG A 103 -8.32 -0.72 11.13
CA ARG A 103 -8.32 -1.93 10.30
C ARG A 103 -7.30 -1.82 9.19
N THR A 104 -6.54 -2.88 8.96
CA THR A 104 -5.73 -3.08 7.74
C THR A 104 -6.40 -4.10 6.85
N VAL A 105 -6.27 -3.94 5.53
CA VAL A 105 -6.86 -4.84 4.52
C VAL A 105 -5.78 -5.49 3.68
N LEU A 106 -6.05 -6.69 3.17
CA LEU A 106 -5.23 -7.35 2.16
C LEU A 106 -5.91 -7.21 0.79
N LEU A 107 -5.23 -6.57 -0.16
CA LEU A 107 -5.72 -6.41 -1.53
C LEU A 107 -5.59 -7.74 -2.31
N PRO A 108 -6.59 -8.12 -3.13
CA PRO A 108 -6.53 -9.31 -3.97
C PRO A 108 -5.21 -9.46 -4.75
N GLY A 109 -4.68 -10.69 -4.75
CA GLY A 109 -3.40 -11.10 -5.35
C GLY A 109 -2.14 -10.71 -4.56
N HIS A 110 -2.29 -10.05 -3.40
CA HIS A 110 -1.19 -9.77 -2.48
C HIS A 110 -1.14 -10.80 -1.35
N GLY A 111 0.00 -10.88 -0.66
CA GLY A 111 0.17 -11.73 0.53
C GLY A 111 0.25 -13.23 0.24
N THR A 112 0.04 -13.69 -0.99
CA THR A 112 0.12 -15.09 -1.40
C THR A 112 1.43 -15.38 -2.11
N LYS A 113 1.50 -15.12 -3.41
CA LYS A 113 2.67 -15.26 -4.29
C LYS A 113 2.57 -14.28 -5.46
N PRO A 114 3.69 -13.84 -6.05
CA PRO A 114 3.65 -12.79 -7.08
C PRO A 114 2.85 -13.18 -8.32
N GLU A 115 2.73 -14.47 -8.63
CA GLU A 115 1.95 -14.98 -9.76
C GLU A 115 0.47 -14.59 -9.66
N ASP A 116 -0.08 -14.44 -8.46
CA ASP A 116 -1.49 -14.11 -8.26
C ASP A 116 -1.81 -12.65 -8.67
N MET A 117 -0.79 -11.83 -8.95
CA MET A 117 -0.91 -10.51 -9.58
C MET A 117 -1.06 -10.54 -11.10
N LEU A 118 -1.01 -11.71 -11.74
CA LEU A 118 -1.14 -11.80 -13.21
C LEU A 118 -2.54 -11.43 -13.70
N ASP A 119 -3.59 -11.77 -12.95
CA ASP A 119 -4.98 -11.64 -13.41
C ASP A 119 -5.82 -10.63 -12.61
N VAL A 120 -5.18 -9.86 -11.72
CA VAL A 120 -5.89 -8.86 -10.91
C VAL A 120 -6.39 -7.68 -11.73
N ARG A 121 -7.45 -7.07 -11.22
CA ARG A 121 -8.06 -5.87 -11.77
C ARG A 121 -8.22 -4.82 -10.68
N LEU A 122 -8.04 -3.56 -11.06
CA LEU A 122 -8.18 -2.41 -10.15
C LEU A 122 -9.53 -2.40 -9.42
N GLU A 123 -10.61 -2.81 -10.09
CA GLU A 123 -11.96 -2.85 -9.52
C GLU A 123 -12.05 -3.80 -8.32
N GLN A 124 -11.24 -4.86 -8.28
CA GLN A 124 -11.18 -5.77 -7.13
C GLN A 124 -10.56 -5.08 -5.92
N TRP A 125 -9.56 -4.23 -6.12
CA TRP A 125 -8.94 -3.46 -5.04
C TRP A 125 -9.87 -2.35 -4.55
N GLN A 126 -10.54 -1.64 -5.47
CA GLN A 126 -11.56 -0.65 -5.11
C GLN A 126 -12.74 -1.28 -4.35
N GLN A 127 -13.14 -2.50 -4.71
CA GLN A 127 -14.20 -3.22 -4.00
C GLN A 127 -13.83 -3.48 -2.53
N VAL A 128 -12.60 -3.91 -2.24
CA VAL A 128 -12.14 -4.08 -0.86
C VAL A 128 -12.20 -2.77 -0.07
N VAL A 129 -11.73 -1.67 -0.65
CA VAL A 129 -11.82 -0.36 0.02
C VAL A 129 -13.27 0.02 0.31
N ARG A 130 -14.17 -0.16 -0.67
CA ARG A 130 -15.60 0.14 -0.52
C ARG A 130 -16.25 -0.67 0.59
N GLU A 131 -16.10 -1.99 0.56
CA GLU A 131 -16.72 -2.89 1.54
C GLU A 131 -16.21 -2.60 2.95
N GLN A 132 -14.89 -2.47 3.10
CA GLN A 132 -14.29 -2.30 4.42
C GLN A 132 -14.49 -0.89 4.99
N ALA A 133 -14.59 0.13 4.14
CA ALA A 133 -14.96 1.48 4.58
C ALA A 133 -16.42 1.52 5.05
N GLN A 134 -17.35 0.90 4.31
CA GLN A 134 -18.76 0.81 4.71
C GLN A 134 -18.94 0.04 6.02
N LEU A 135 -18.29 -1.12 6.17
CA LEU A 135 -18.33 -1.88 7.42
C LEU A 135 -17.79 -1.06 8.59
N LEU A 136 -16.72 -0.30 8.38
CA LEU A 136 -16.16 0.55 9.42
C LEU A 136 -17.11 1.71 9.77
N SER A 137 -17.77 2.33 8.79
CA SER A 137 -18.71 3.44 9.03
C SER A 137 -19.92 3.04 9.86
N ASP A 138 -20.32 1.77 9.83
CA ASP A 138 -21.43 1.26 10.64
C ASP A 138 -21.06 1.11 12.13
N GLU A 139 -19.76 1.13 12.46
CA GLU A 139 -19.22 0.84 13.80
C GLU A 139 -18.65 2.06 14.54
N VAL A 140 -18.43 3.19 13.84
CA VAL A 140 -17.73 4.35 14.39
C VAL A 140 -18.41 5.67 13.98
N PRO A 141 -18.27 6.74 14.78
CA PRO A 141 -18.92 8.02 14.47
C PRO A 141 -18.28 8.80 13.31
N LYS A 142 -17.01 8.53 12.98
CA LYS A 142 -16.25 9.20 11.90
C LYS A 142 -15.24 8.22 11.30
N VAL A 143 -15.14 8.16 9.98
CA VAL A 143 -14.17 7.30 9.27
C VAL A 143 -13.08 8.13 8.62
N TYR A 144 -11.83 7.72 8.84
CA TYR A 144 -10.65 8.20 8.12
C TYR A 144 -10.11 7.07 7.25
N LEU A 145 -9.46 7.44 6.15
CA LEU A 145 -8.79 6.47 5.29
C LEU A 145 -7.31 6.78 5.23
N GLY A 146 -6.48 5.76 5.37
CA GLY A 146 -5.05 5.86 5.19
C GLY A 146 -4.55 4.90 4.12
N GLY A 147 -3.50 5.31 3.41
CA GLY A 147 -3.00 4.54 2.29
C GLY A 147 -1.51 4.76 2.06
N PHE A 148 -0.84 3.68 1.66
CA PHE A 148 0.56 3.71 1.26
C PHE A 148 0.68 3.47 -0.23
N SER A 149 1.41 4.33 -0.95
CA SER A 149 1.70 4.13 -2.38
C SER A 149 0.42 3.93 -3.20
N THR A 150 0.24 2.78 -3.87
CA THR A 150 -1.01 2.41 -4.56
C THR A 150 -2.25 2.50 -3.66
N GLY A 151 -2.14 2.11 -2.38
CA GLY A 151 -3.23 2.23 -1.42
C GLY A 151 -3.66 3.67 -1.19
N ALA A 152 -2.74 4.64 -1.27
CA ALA A 152 -3.06 6.06 -1.19
C ALA A 152 -3.92 6.52 -2.37
N ASN A 153 -3.68 5.97 -3.57
CA ASN A 153 -4.50 6.27 -4.75
C ASN A 153 -5.94 5.75 -4.57
N LEU A 154 -6.08 4.53 -4.04
CA LEU A 154 -7.39 3.89 -3.83
C LEU A 154 -8.23 4.65 -2.79
N VAL A 155 -7.64 5.00 -1.65
CA VAL A 155 -8.38 5.74 -0.60
C VAL A 155 -8.69 7.18 -1.01
N LEU A 156 -7.82 7.82 -1.81
CA LEU A 156 -8.10 9.14 -2.36
C LEU A 156 -9.29 9.09 -3.34
N ASP A 157 -9.29 8.13 -4.26
CA ASP A 157 -10.38 7.93 -5.23
C ASP A 157 -11.72 7.74 -4.51
N TYR A 158 -11.75 6.84 -3.51
CA TYR A 158 -12.94 6.60 -2.70
C TYR A 158 -13.38 7.87 -1.94
N ALA A 159 -12.46 8.55 -1.25
CA ALA A 159 -12.79 9.73 -0.45
C ALA A 159 -13.31 10.93 -1.28
N TYR A 160 -12.99 10.99 -2.57
CA TYR A 160 -13.54 12.02 -3.46
C TYR A 160 -15.02 11.77 -3.82
N GLU A 161 -15.49 10.53 -3.70
CA GLU A 161 -16.89 10.14 -3.94
C GLU A 161 -17.74 10.11 -2.66
N HIS A 162 -17.10 10.21 -1.47
CA HIS A 162 -17.72 9.97 -0.17
C HIS A 162 -17.49 11.17 0.76
N ASP A 163 -18.48 12.05 0.84
CA ASP A 163 -18.43 13.29 1.64
C ASP A 163 -18.48 13.02 3.17
N ASP A 164 -18.77 11.80 3.59
CA ASP A 164 -18.74 11.30 4.98
C ASP A 164 -17.33 10.94 5.49
N ILE A 165 -16.35 10.72 4.60
CA ILE A 165 -14.96 10.41 5.01
C ILE A 165 -14.29 11.63 5.65
N ALA A 166 -13.94 11.59 6.92
CA ALA A 166 -13.51 12.75 7.71
C ALA A 166 -12.12 13.29 7.34
N GLY A 167 -11.24 12.48 6.73
CA GLY A 167 -9.91 12.91 6.32
C GLY A 167 -9.03 11.77 5.83
N LEU A 168 -7.81 12.11 5.41
CA LEU A 168 -6.87 11.19 4.77
C LEU A 168 -5.50 11.14 5.47
N VAL A 169 -4.88 9.96 5.51
CA VAL A 169 -3.52 9.71 6.01
C VAL A 169 -2.69 9.01 4.93
N LEU A 170 -1.86 9.76 4.21
CA LEU A 170 -1.19 9.26 3.01
C LEU A 170 0.33 9.14 3.22
N PHE A 171 0.87 7.96 2.95
CA PHE A 171 2.31 7.71 2.99
C PHE A 171 2.80 7.46 1.56
N SER A 172 3.80 8.23 1.12
CA SER A 172 4.34 8.19 -0.25
C SER A 172 3.22 7.99 -1.30
N PRO A 173 2.25 8.91 -1.42
CA PRO A 173 1.11 8.71 -2.30
C PRO A 173 1.56 8.61 -3.76
N ALA A 174 1.21 7.51 -4.41
CA ALA A 174 1.73 7.20 -5.73
C ALA A 174 0.92 7.85 -6.87
N PHE A 175 0.67 9.15 -6.75
CA PHE A 175 -0.13 9.92 -7.70
C PHE A 175 0.53 9.96 -9.07
N ARG A 176 1.86 10.05 -9.15
CA ARG A 176 2.64 9.99 -10.39
C ARG A 176 3.94 9.24 -10.16
N SER A 177 4.30 8.34 -11.08
CA SER A 177 5.57 7.60 -11.04
C SER A 177 6.67 8.31 -11.81
N ASN A 178 7.92 8.18 -11.38
CA ASN A 178 9.11 8.67 -12.09
C ASN A 178 9.43 7.87 -13.38
N SER A 179 8.77 6.73 -13.59
CA SER A 179 9.02 5.91 -14.78
C SER A 179 8.31 6.50 -16.00
N GLY A 180 9.05 7.17 -16.88
CA GLY A 180 8.54 7.76 -18.13
C GLY A 180 7.87 6.77 -19.10
N TYR A 181 7.96 5.47 -18.85
CA TYR A 181 7.32 4.39 -19.61
C TYR A 181 6.17 3.70 -18.86
N ALA A 182 5.79 4.16 -17.67
CA ALA A 182 4.73 3.55 -16.88
C ALA A 182 3.41 3.43 -17.66
N TRP A 183 3.14 4.40 -18.54
CA TRP A 183 1.97 4.46 -19.42
C TRP A 183 1.90 3.34 -20.46
N LEU A 184 3.03 2.71 -20.82
CA LEU A 184 3.08 1.61 -21.79
C LEU A 184 2.69 0.26 -21.19
N THR A 185 2.74 0.14 -19.86
CA THR A 185 2.59 -1.15 -19.18
C THR A 185 1.25 -1.86 -19.40
N PRO A 186 0.09 -1.17 -19.53
CA PRO A 186 -1.18 -1.85 -19.86
C PRO A 186 -1.18 -2.50 -21.24
N TRP A 187 -0.33 -2.01 -22.16
CA TRP A 187 -0.25 -2.48 -23.55
C TRP A 187 0.83 -3.54 -23.76
N ILE A 188 1.77 -3.71 -22.83
CA ILE A 188 2.89 -4.65 -22.92
C ILE A 188 2.64 -5.92 -22.08
N GLY A 189 1.70 -5.89 -21.13
CA GLY A 189 1.45 -7.00 -20.20
C GLY A 189 1.18 -8.36 -20.86
N TRP A 190 0.56 -8.38 -22.05
CA TRP A 190 0.29 -9.61 -22.82
C TRP A 190 1.54 -10.21 -23.48
N ALA A 191 2.56 -9.39 -23.78
CA ALA A 191 3.80 -9.81 -24.44
C ALA A 191 4.96 -10.03 -23.46
N LYS A 192 4.95 -9.33 -22.32
CA LYS A 192 5.95 -9.47 -21.26
C LYS A 192 5.23 -9.55 -19.90
N PRO A 193 4.85 -10.75 -19.43
CA PRO A 193 4.02 -10.92 -18.23
C PRO A 193 4.73 -10.47 -16.94
N TRP A 194 6.06 -10.39 -16.94
CA TRP A 194 6.86 -9.97 -15.80
C TRP A 194 7.68 -8.72 -16.11
N LEU A 195 7.69 -7.74 -15.20
CA LEU A 195 8.54 -6.55 -15.36
C LEU A 195 10.01 -6.94 -15.49
N ALA A 196 10.40 -8.01 -14.80
CA ALA A 196 11.66 -8.67 -14.98
C ALA A 196 11.55 -10.19 -14.81
N ALA A 197 12.40 -10.94 -15.52
CA ALA A 197 12.28 -12.39 -15.64
C ALA A 197 12.20 -13.04 -14.25
N PRO A 198 11.22 -13.94 -14.01
CA PRO A 198 11.18 -14.73 -12.79
C PRO A 198 12.38 -15.68 -12.76
N ASN A 199 12.87 -16.00 -11.56
CA ASN A 199 13.93 -16.99 -11.33
C ASN A 199 15.26 -16.72 -12.04
N ASP A 200 15.70 -15.46 -12.09
CA ASP A 200 17.03 -15.11 -12.62
C ASP A 200 18.21 -15.48 -11.69
N GLY A 201 17.92 -16.13 -10.56
CA GLY A 201 18.90 -16.62 -9.58
C GLY A 201 19.53 -15.52 -8.72
N VAL A 202 19.20 -14.25 -8.96
CA VAL A 202 19.80 -13.10 -8.27
C VAL A 202 18.76 -12.38 -7.41
N ARG A 203 17.50 -12.33 -7.86
CA ARG A 203 16.44 -11.59 -7.18
C ARG A 203 15.47 -12.53 -6.49
N PRO A 204 15.19 -12.32 -5.19
CA PRO A 204 14.08 -13.01 -4.55
C PRO A 204 12.78 -12.61 -5.27
N MET A 205 11.85 -13.56 -5.39
CA MET A 205 10.50 -13.26 -5.88
C MET A 205 9.69 -12.50 -4.83
N GLN A 206 9.86 -12.88 -3.56
CA GLN A 206 9.20 -12.26 -2.42
C GLN A 206 9.99 -12.45 -1.13
N THR A 207 9.59 -11.71 -0.11
CA THR A 207 9.97 -11.80 1.30
C THR A 207 8.75 -12.29 2.10
N PRO A 208 8.87 -12.55 3.41
CA PRO A 208 7.76 -12.95 4.26
C PRO A 208 6.58 -11.95 4.29
N VAL A 209 6.74 -10.70 3.85
CA VAL A 209 5.68 -9.69 3.92
C VAL A 209 5.55 -8.81 2.67
N ARG A 210 6.35 -9.05 1.62
CA ARG A 210 6.43 -8.19 0.42
C ARG A 210 6.93 -8.93 -0.82
N TYR A 211 6.35 -8.66 -1.98
CA TYR A 211 6.87 -9.08 -3.28
C TYR A 211 8.05 -8.21 -3.72
N MET A 212 9.10 -8.88 -4.19
CA MET A 212 10.34 -8.25 -4.68
C MET A 212 10.41 -8.26 -6.22
N ASN A 213 9.57 -9.09 -6.87
CA ASN A 213 9.32 -9.05 -8.29
C ASN A 213 7.82 -8.94 -8.56
N MET A 214 7.44 -8.22 -9.61
CA MET A 214 6.05 -7.85 -9.88
C MET A 214 5.65 -8.19 -11.31
N PRO A 215 4.51 -8.88 -11.53
CA PRO A 215 3.94 -9.01 -12.85
C PRO A 215 3.62 -7.65 -13.47
N THR A 216 3.75 -7.57 -14.79
CA THR A 216 3.45 -6.36 -15.56
C THR A 216 1.99 -5.92 -15.38
N ASN A 217 1.04 -6.87 -15.24
CA ASN A 217 -0.36 -6.53 -14.98
C ASN A 217 -0.57 -5.83 -13.64
N GLY A 218 0.07 -6.29 -12.55
CA GLY A 218 0.01 -5.61 -11.26
C GLY A 218 0.46 -4.16 -11.34
N PHE A 219 1.53 -3.89 -12.10
CA PHE A 219 1.99 -2.53 -12.37
C PHE A 219 1.02 -1.73 -13.27
N ALA A 220 0.39 -2.38 -14.26
CA ALA A 220 -0.64 -1.74 -15.09
C ALA A 220 -1.86 -1.30 -14.27
N GLN A 221 -2.31 -2.12 -13.30
CA GLN A 221 -3.39 -1.75 -12.38
C GLN A 221 -2.96 -0.60 -11.44
N PHE A 222 -1.72 -0.60 -10.97
CA PHE A 222 -1.15 0.55 -10.26
C PHE A 222 -1.21 1.83 -11.12
N TYR A 223 -0.76 1.78 -12.38
CA TYR A 223 -0.81 2.94 -13.27
C TYR A 223 -2.25 3.45 -13.45
N ARG A 224 -3.23 2.56 -13.63
CA ARG A 224 -4.66 2.93 -13.71
C ARG A 224 -5.12 3.65 -12.43
N SER A 225 -4.77 3.13 -11.24
CA SER A 225 -5.10 3.80 -9.97
C SER A 225 -4.50 5.21 -9.87
N SER A 226 -3.26 5.38 -10.34
CA SER A 226 -2.57 6.66 -10.39
C SER A 226 -3.28 7.64 -11.33
N THR A 227 -3.71 7.20 -12.51
CA THR A 227 -4.48 8.06 -13.43
C THR A 227 -5.82 8.50 -12.87
N LEU A 228 -6.52 7.63 -12.14
CA LEU A 228 -7.77 7.99 -11.45
C LEU A 228 -7.52 9.03 -10.36
N ALA A 229 -6.52 8.81 -9.49
CA ALA A 229 -6.13 9.74 -8.44
C ALA A 229 -5.78 11.13 -8.99
N GLN A 230 -4.98 11.20 -10.06
CA GLN A 230 -4.69 12.46 -10.76
C GLN A 230 -5.97 13.11 -11.31
N GLY A 231 -6.87 12.31 -11.89
CA GLY A 231 -8.18 12.78 -12.35
C GLY A 231 -8.97 13.46 -11.24
N ARG A 232 -9.06 12.85 -10.05
CA ARG A 232 -9.73 13.44 -8.87
C ARG A 232 -9.10 14.76 -8.43
N LEU A 233 -7.78 14.80 -8.31
CA LEU A 233 -7.04 16.02 -7.93
C LEU A 233 -7.26 17.17 -8.91
N HIS A 234 -7.39 16.86 -10.21
CA HIS A 234 -7.68 17.87 -11.22
C HIS A 234 -9.14 18.35 -11.21
N GLN A 235 -10.09 17.49 -10.82
CA GLN A 235 -11.53 17.80 -10.79
C GLN A 235 -11.89 18.88 -9.76
N ARG A 236 -11.51 18.69 -8.49
CA ARG A 236 -11.80 19.63 -7.40
C ARG A 236 -10.74 19.62 -6.31
N ARG A 237 -10.70 20.68 -5.52
CA ARG A 237 -9.90 20.71 -4.29
C ARG A 237 -10.45 19.71 -3.28
N TYR A 238 -9.57 19.10 -2.51
CA TYR A 238 -9.93 18.28 -1.36
C TYR A 238 -9.92 19.16 -0.11
N GLU A 239 -11.11 19.37 0.45
CA GLU A 239 -11.33 20.36 1.51
C GLU A 239 -11.24 19.78 2.91
N LYS A 240 -11.04 18.47 3.05
CA LYS A 240 -10.93 17.81 4.35
C LYS A 240 -9.46 17.65 4.78
N PRO A 241 -9.19 17.47 6.08
CA PRO A 241 -7.83 17.26 6.59
C PRO A 241 -7.09 16.13 5.88
N VAL A 242 -5.84 16.40 5.49
CA VAL A 242 -4.94 15.38 4.95
C VAL A 242 -3.57 15.46 5.61
N PHE A 243 -3.07 14.31 6.01
CA PHE A 243 -1.67 14.10 6.35
C PHE A 243 -0.97 13.46 5.16
N ILE A 244 0.20 13.98 4.76
CA ILE A 244 1.06 13.37 3.76
C ILE A 244 2.48 13.22 4.33
N ALA A 245 3.11 12.07 4.18
CA ALA A 245 4.55 11.90 4.40
C ALA A 245 5.23 11.44 3.11
N ILE A 246 6.33 12.09 2.73
CA ILE A 246 7.08 11.76 1.52
C ILE A 246 8.59 12.00 1.70
N ALA A 247 9.42 11.19 1.04
CA ALA A 247 10.86 11.37 1.00
C ALA A 247 11.28 11.97 -0.34
N GLU A 248 12.21 12.94 -0.32
CA GLU A 248 12.79 13.59 -1.52
C GLU A 248 13.31 12.54 -2.50
N HIS A 249 14.10 11.60 -1.99
CA HIS A 249 14.78 10.57 -2.76
C HIS A 249 13.91 9.33 -2.98
N ASP A 250 12.58 9.45 -2.91
CA ASP A 250 11.68 8.35 -3.25
C ASP A 250 11.85 7.96 -4.73
N SER A 251 12.60 6.89 -4.95
CA SER A 251 12.96 6.38 -6.28
C SER A 251 11.77 5.95 -7.15
N VAL A 252 10.57 5.82 -6.57
CA VAL A 252 9.37 5.32 -7.26
C VAL A 252 8.50 6.46 -7.79
N LEU A 253 8.50 7.60 -7.09
CA LEU A 253 7.48 8.63 -7.21
C LEU A 253 8.01 9.98 -7.67
N ASP A 254 7.17 10.70 -8.39
CA ASP A 254 7.39 12.12 -8.63
C ASP A 254 7.00 12.92 -7.38
N THR A 255 7.99 13.17 -6.52
CA THR A 255 7.79 13.74 -5.19
C THR A 255 7.42 15.22 -5.26
N GLU A 256 7.97 15.95 -6.23
CA GLU A 256 7.59 17.33 -6.53
C GLU A 256 6.13 17.44 -6.96
N TYR A 257 5.63 16.50 -7.77
CA TYR A 257 4.21 16.47 -8.15
C TYR A 257 3.28 16.33 -6.92
N VAL A 258 3.66 15.51 -5.95
CA VAL A 258 2.89 15.35 -4.70
C VAL A 258 2.90 16.66 -3.91
N LEU A 259 4.07 17.29 -3.77
CA LEU A 259 4.23 18.57 -3.07
C LEU A 259 3.41 19.68 -3.74
N ASP A 260 3.47 19.80 -5.06
CA ASP A 260 2.68 20.76 -5.83
C ASP A 260 1.18 20.55 -5.65
N ASN A 261 0.72 19.29 -5.73
CA ASN A 261 -0.69 18.97 -5.51
C ASN A 261 -1.12 19.22 -4.07
N PHE A 262 -0.28 18.92 -3.07
CA PHE A 262 -0.55 19.28 -1.67
C PHE A 262 -0.88 20.77 -1.53
N ASN A 263 -0.07 21.62 -2.16
CA ASN A 263 -0.23 23.07 -2.08
C ASN A 263 -1.44 23.58 -2.87
N GLN A 264 -1.71 23.03 -4.05
CA GLN A 264 -2.73 23.53 -4.96
C GLN A 264 -4.12 22.94 -4.73
N ARG A 265 -4.18 21.67 -4.28
CA ARG A 265 -5.39 20.83 -4.30
C ARG A 265 -5.91 20.50 -2.92
N PHE A 266 -5.06 20.35 -1.90
CA PHE A 266 -5.51 20.07 -0.55
C PHE A 266 -5.59 21.37 0.25
N SER A 267 -6.81 21.87 0.49
CA SER A 267 -7.04 23.24 0.97
C SER A 267 -7.24 23.36 2.48
N HIS A 268 -7.50 22.26 3.19
CA HIS A 268 -7.82 22.34 4.62
C HIS A 268 -6.64 22.91 5.44
N PRO A 269 -6.88 23.86 6.37
CA PRO A 269 -5.82 24.51 7.15
C PRO A 269 -5.10 23.57 8.13
N ALA A 270 -5.79 22.53 8.61
CA ALA A 270 -5.18 21.51 9.46
C ALA A 270 -4.27 20.54 8.69
N SER A 271 -4.36 20.47 7.36
CA SER A 271 -3.55 19.53 6.59
C SER A 271 -2.05 19.79 6.77
N ARG A 272 -1.26 18.72 6.82
CA ARG A 272 0.20 18.78 6.95
C ARG A 272 0.86 17.83 5.97
N LEU A 273 1.96 18.27 5.38
CA LEU A 273 2.87 17.43 4.60
C LEU A 273 4.22 17.39 5.31
N ILE A 274 4.74 16.20 5.55
CA ILE A 274 6.13 15.99 5.96
C ILE A 274 6.96 15.68 4.73
N TRP A 275 8.04 16.44 4.56
CA TRP A 275 9.07 16.23 3.56
C TRP A 275 10.36 15.78 4.24
N TYR A 276 10.82 14.57 3.93
CA TYR A 276 12.13 14.08 4.35
C TYR A 276 13.18 14.35 3.26
N GLY A 277 14.16 15.18 3.55
CA GLY A 277 15.20 15.61 2.63
C GLY A 277 15.30 17.13 2.58
N ASN A 278 15.83 17.65 1.48
CA ASN A 278 15.92 19.08 1.20
C ASN A 278 14.69 19.50 0.38
N LEU A 279 14.02 20.57 0.78
CA LEU A 279 12.90 21.07 -0.01
C LEU A 279 13.38 21.66 -1.34
N PRO A 280 12.68 21.39 -2.46
CA PRO A 280 12.98 22.00 -3.74
C PRO A 280 12.63 23.51 -3.69
N GLY A 281 13.65 24.36 -3.82
CA GLY A 281 13.55 25.81 -4.03
C GLY A 281 12.31 26.51 -3.44
N LYS A 282 11.42 27.03 -4.31
CA LYS A 282 10.25 27.87 -3.98
C LYS A 282 9.27 27.30 -2.93
N ALA A 283 9.41 26.03 -2.52
CA ALA A 283 8.59 25.40 -1.49
C ALA A 283 9.02 25.69 -0.04
N ALA A 284 10.19 26.31 0.17
CA ALA A 284 10.82 26.50 1.49
C ALA A 284 10.04 27.35 2.52
N SER A 285 8.86 27.90 2.19
CA SER A 285 8.12 28.83 3.06
C SER A 285 6.62 28.53 3.18
N LEU A 286 6.19 27.27 3.03
CA LEU A 286 4.78 26.91 3.08
C LEU A 286 4.36 26.50 4.50
N PRO A 287 3.36 27.15 5.12
CA PRO A 287 3.03 27.00 6.54
C PRO A 287 2.47 25.62 6.94
N ARG A 288 2.21 24.75 5.96
CA ARG A 288 1.66 23.40 6.15
C ARG A 288 2.67 22.29 5.81
N VAL A 289 3.91 22.65 5.48
CA VAL A 289 4.97 21.72 5.11
C VAL A 289 6.01 21.68 6.21
N GLU A 290 6.20 20.52 6.82
CA GLU A 290 7.19 20.24 7.85
C GLU A 290 8.37 19.50 7.23
N VAL A 291 9.60 19.87 7.60
CA VAL A 291 10.81 19.32 6.97
C VAL A 291 11.71 18.64 8.00
N ARG A 292 12.25 17.49 7.62
CA ARG A 292 13.32 16.79 8.33
C ARG A 292 14.37 16.36 7.33
N THR A 293 15.64 16.35 7.74
CA THR A 293 16.70 15.74 6.91
C THR A 293 16.46 14.24 6.79
N ASP A 294 16.83 13.66 5.64
CA ASP A 294 16.82 12.22 5.41
C ASP A 294 18.22 11.58 5.46
N TYR A 295 19.24 12.37 5.82
CA TYR A 295 20.59 11.92 6.11
C TYR A 295 20.82 11.86 7.63
N LEU A 296 20.97 10.65 8.17
CA LEU A 296 21.11 10.40 9.61
C LEU A 296 22.30 9.46 9.87
N PRO A 297 23.53 9.99 9.99
CA PRO A 297 24.74 9.17 10.13
C PRO A 297 24.78 8.34 11.41
N GLU A 298 24.14 8.80 12.49
CA GLU A 298 24.00 8.05 13.75
C GLU A 298 23.21 6.75 13.60
N TYR A 299 22.31 6.69 12.61
CA TYR A 299 21.58 5.49 12.20
C TYR A 299 22.17 4.83 10.94
N ARG A 300 23.29 5.35 10.42
CA ARG A 300 23.87 4.98 9.10
C ARG A 300 22.88 5.13 7.95
N ILE A 301 22.00 6.12 8.00
CA ILE A 301 21.04 6.39 6.92
C ILE A 301 21.65 7.43 5.99
N SER A 302 21.78 7.07 4.72
CA SER A 302 22.23 7.99 3.67
C SER A 302 21.07 8.77 3.07
N ARG A 303 19.92 8.12 2.87
CA ARG A 303 18.69 8.67 2.25
C ARG A 303 17.46 7.92 2.73
N PHE A 304 16.30 8.57 2.73
CA PHE A 304 15.04 7.90 3.04
C PHE A 304 14.48 7.16 1.83
N SER A 305 13.84 6.01 2.06
CA SER A 305 13.26 5.18 1.00
C SER A 305 11.74 5.30 0.93
N HIS A 306 11.15 4.88 -0.19
CA HIS A 306 9.70 4.79 -0.41
C HIS A 306 8.95 4.13 0.76
N MET A 307 9.47 3.03 1.31
CA MET A 307 8.78 2.25 2.35
C MET A 307 9.20 2.64 3.77
N GLY A 308 10.31 3.35 3.93
CA GLY A 308 10.92 3.62 5.23
C GLY A 308 10.03 4.43 6.17
N LEU A 309 9.02 5.13 5.64
CA LEU A 309 8.15 6.05 6.38
C LEU A 309 7.18 5.36 7.35
N LEU A 310 6.95 4.07 7.19
CA LEU A 310 5.84 3.35 7.82
C LEU A 310 6.18 2.64 9.14
N PHE A 311 7.47 2.43 9.42
CA PHE A 311 7.89 1.55 10.50
C PHE A 311 8.71 2.29 11.55
N ALA A 312 8.48 1.97 12.81
CA ALA A 312 9.27 2.43 13.93
C ALA A 312 10.65 1.76 13.95
N ALA A 313 11.62 2.40 14.61
CA ALA A 313 12.99 1.89 14.69
C ALA A 313 13.10 0.56 15.47
N ASP A 314 12.12 0.24 16.30
CA ASP A 314 12.01 -1.00 17.08
C ASP A 314 11.09 -2.05 16.43
N ASN A 315 10.60 -1.82 15.21
CA ASN A 315 9.77 -2.80 14.50
C ASN A 315 10.50 -4.15 14.38
N PRO A 316 9.86 -5.29 14.71
CA PRO A 316 10.54 -6.59 14.80
C PRO A 316 10.96 -7.17 13.43
N LEU A 317 10.33 -6.72 12.33
CA LEU A 317 10.71 -7.14 10.98
C LEU A 317 11.63 -6.11 10.34
N TYR A 318 11.28 -4.83 10.41
CA TYR A 318 11.89 -3.78 9.59
C TYR A 318 12.69 -2.73 10.35
N GLY A 319 12.72 -2.77 11.68
CA GLY A 319 13.47 -1.85 12.53
C GLY A 319 15.00 -2.07 12.47
N LEU A 320 15.72 -1.37 13.34
CA LEU A 320 17.18 -1.43 13.45
C LEU A 320 17.71 -2.85 13.71
N ALA A 321 17.00 -3.58 14.58
CA ALA A 321 17.27 -4.98 14.91
C ALA A 321 16.29 -5.94 14.19
N GLY A 322 15.59 -5.45 13.17
CA GLY A 322 14.57 -6.21 12.45
C GLY A 322 15.14 -7.43 11.71
N SER A 323 14.34 -8.49 11.62
CA SER A 323 14.73 -9.73 10.96
C SER A 323 14.72 -9.67 9.42
N GLN A 324 14.05 -8.67 8.82
CA GLN A 324 13.85 -8.52 7.39
C GLN A 324 14.71 -7.38 6.82
N ARG A 325 15.97 -7.71 6.51
CA ARG A 325 16.89 -6.79 5.81
C ARG A 325 16.81 -6.98 4.30
N ILE A 326 16.56 -5.90 3.56
CA ILE A 326 16.53 -5.92 2.09
C ILE A 326 17.91 -5.50 1.54
N CYS A 327 18.76 -6.48 1.28
CA CYS A 327 20.11 -6.28 0.74
C CYS A 327 20.15 -6.05 -0.78
N TRP A 328 19.15 -6.56 -1.51
CA TRP A 328 18.99 -6.22 -2.91
C TRP A 328 18.45 -4.79 -3.00
N ASN A 329 19.35 -3.83 -3.21
CA ASN A 329 19.03 -2.39 -3.19
C ASN A 329 19.62 -1.64 -4.41
N GLY A 330 19.87 -2.35 -5.52
CA GLY A 330 20.41 -1.77 -6.76
C GLY A 330 21.94 -1.60 -6.80
N GLN A 331 22.65 -2.07 -5.76
CA GLN A 331 24.11 -2.09 -5.69
C GLN A 331 24.75 -3.28 -6.41
N SER A 332 26.09 -3.35 -6.39
CA SER A 332 26.85 -4.44 -7.00
C SER A 332 26.52 -5.81 -6.38
N ALA A 333 26.74 -6.89 -7.13
CA ALA A 333 26.57 -8.25 -6.61
C ALA A 333 27.51 -8.52 -5.41
N ALA A 334 28.72 -7.96 -5.44
CA ALA A 334 29.69 -8.08 -4.35
C ALA A 334 29.18 -7.41 -3.06
N ASP A 335 28.65 -6.19 -3.15
CA ASP A 335 28.14 -5.48 -1.97
C ASP A 335 26.81 -6.08 -1.49
N THR A 336 25.98 -6.60 -2.40
CA THR A 336 24.79 -7.39 -2.03
C THR A 336 25.19 -8.62 -1.21
N ALA A 337 26.25 -9.34 -1.62
CA ALA A 337 26.75 -10.50 -0.89
C ALA A 337 27.27 -10.13 0.52
N LYS A 338 28.00 -9.01 0.65
CA LYS A 338 28.45 -8.48 1.97
C LYS A 338 27.29 -8.17 2.90
N CYS A 339 26.25 -7.49 2.39
CA CYS A 339 25.05 -7.20 3.16
C CYS A 339 24.36 -8.49 3.65
N THR A 340 24.20 -9.48 2.76
CA THR A 340 23.58 -10.77 3.09
C THR A 340 24.42 -11.57 4.09
N ALA A 341 25.74 -11.43 4.07
CA ALA A 341 26.65 -12.04 5.04
C ALA A 341 26.60 -11.37 6.44
N GLY A 342 25.81 -10.31 6.60
CA GLY A 342 25.62 -9.63 7.88
C GLY A 342 26.67 -8.56 8.18
N GLU A 343 27.47 -8.14 7.19
CA GLU A 343 28.39 -7.02 7.37
C GLU A 343 27.65 -5.72 7.74
N PRO A 344 28.31 -4.75 8.40
CA PRO A 344 27.72 -3.45 8.68
C PRO A 344 27.27 -2.75 7.41
N VAL A 345 26.03 -2.26 7.40
CA VAL A 345 25.45 -1.56 6.26
C VAL A 345 25.08 -0.12 6.59
N TRP A 346 25.00 0.69 5.54
CA TRP A 346 24.23 1.92 5.50
C TRP A 346 22.85 1.67 4.90
N TYR A 347 21.90 2.56 5.14
CA TYR A 347 20.55 2.45 4.62
C TYR A 347 20.26 3.56 3.59
N SER A 348 19.53 3.25 2.53
CA SER A 348 19.17 4.24 1.50
C SER A 348 17.87 3.91 0.77
N ASP A 349 17.48 4.82 -0.13
CA ASP A 349 16.59 4.52 -1.25
C ASP A 349 17.26 3.56 -2.25
N TRP A 350 16.53 3.22 -3.31
CA TRP A 350 16.86 2.16 -4.25
C TRP A 350 17.81 2.69 -5.30
N GLY A 351 18.90 1.98 -5.55
CA GLY A 351 19.88 2.34 -6.56
C GLY A 351 20.86 3.42 -6.12
N TYR A 352 20.72 3.97 -4.90
CA TYR A 352 21.76 4.82 -4.32
C TYR A 352 23.00 3.98 -4.02
N ASN A 353 24.16 4.52 -4.38
CA ASN A 353 25.46 3.90 -4.15
C ASN A 353 26.44 5.00 -3.76
N GLU A 354 27.26 4.73 -2.76
CA GLU A 354 28.31 5.63 -2.28
C GLU A 354 29.61 4.84 -2.07
N PRO A 355 30.75 5.30 -2.62
CA PRO A 355 32.03 4.61 -2.45
C PRO A 355 32.36 4.33 -0.99
N GLY A 356 32.74 3.10 -0.69
CA GLY A 356 33.10 2.67 0.66
C GLY A 356 31.93 2.32 1.58
N LYS A 357 30.68 2.36 1.09
CA LYS A 357 29.49 1.94 1.83
C LYS A 357 28.80 0.78 1.14
N VAL A 358 28.36 -0.20 1.94
CA VAL A 358 27.44 -1.25 1.53
C VAL A 358 26.05 -0.82 1.96
N HIS A 359 25.07 -0.80 1.06
CA HIS A 359 23.72 -0.36 1.37
C HIS A 359 22.74 -1.52 1.57
N ALA A 360 21.70 -1.25 2.36
CA ALA A 360 20.45 -1.98 2.38
C ALA A 360 19.31 -0.95 2.17
N ARG A 361 18.15 -1.40 1.70
CA ARG A 361 16.98 -0.52 1.62
C ARG A 361 16.64 -0.01 3.02
N LEU A 362 16.41 1.29 3.20
CA LEU A 362 15.89 1.82 4.45
C LEU A 362 14.45 1.30 4.67
N THR A 363 14.20 0.66 5.80
CA THR A 363 12.89 0.05 6.12
C THR A 363 12.25 0.62 7.38
N PHE A 364 12.87 1.57 8.08
CA PHE A 364 12.31 2.20 9.28
C PHE A 364 12.56 3.71 9.29
N ASN A 365 11.82 4.42 10.13
CA ASN A 365 11.90 5.86 10.28
C ASN A 365 12.30 6.24 11.73
N PRO A 366 13.52 6.76 11.96
CA PRO A 366 13.90 7.29 13.27
C PRO A 366 13.01 8.43 13.78
N TYR A 367 12.28 9.12 12.90
CA TYR A 367 11.31 10.16 13.25
C TYR A 367 9.89 9.64 13.44
N PHE A 368 9.67 8.33 13.52
CA PHE A 368 8.32 7.73 13.54
C PHE A 368 7.39 8.32 14.62
N GLU A 369 7.89 8.53 15.84
CA GLU A 369 7.09 9.14 16.92
C GLU A 369 6.71 10.60 16.60
N TRP A 370 7.66 11.39 16.10
CA TRP A 370 7.39 12.78 15.70
C TRP A 370 6.41 12.83 14.51
N GLN A 371 6.60 11.98 13.50
CA GLN A 371 5.70 11.84 12.37
C GLN A 371 4.27 11.50 12.83
N THR A 372 4.16 10.58 13.77
CA THR A 372 2.89 10.18 14.39
C THR A 372 2.21 11.36 15.08
N GLN A 373 2.96 12.19 15.82
CA GLN A 373 2.40 13.39 16.45
C GLN A 373 1.84 14.39 15.44
N VAL A 374 2.54 14.63 14.32
CA VAL A 374 2.03 15.49 13.24
C VAL A 374 0.76 14.89 12.63
N MET A 375 0.77 13.59 12.33
CA MET A 375 -0.40 12.88 11.80
C MET A 375 -1.61 13.00 12.73
N LEU A 376 -1.45 12.76 14.03
CA LEU A 376 -2.53 12.88 15.00
C LEU A 376 -3.06 14.31 15.11
N GLY A 377 -2.18 15.31 15.05
CA GLY A 377 -2.58 16.71 15.01
C GLY A 377 -3.47 17.06 13.81
N VAL A 378 -3.26 16.44 12.64
CA VAL A 378 -4.15 16.58 11.48
C VAL A 378 -5.51 15.94 11.76
N LEU A 379 -5.53 14.73 12.34
CA LEU A 379 -6.76 14.00 12.63
C LEU A 379 -7.59 14.64 13.73
N ASP A 380 -6.96 15.29 14.72
CA ASP A 380 -7.68 16.03 15.76
C ASP A 380 -8.17 17.41 15.27
N GLY A 381 -7.58 17.96 14.21
CA GLY A 381 -8.05 19.18 13.53
C GLY A 381 -9.35 19.03 12.75
N THR A 382 -10.04 17.90 12.91
CA THR A 382 -11.36 17.55 12.33
C THR A 382 -12.52 17.74 13.32
N GLN A 383 -12.19 18.18 14.54
CA GLN A 383 -13.14 18.36 15.65
C GLN A 383 -13.92 19.67 15.53
#